data_AF-A0A5Q4EKM2-F1
#
_entry.id   AF-A0A5Q4EKM2-F1
#
_cell.length_a   1.000
_cell.length_b   1.000
_cell.length_c   1.000
_cell.angle_alpha   90.00
_cell.angle_beta   90.00
_cell.angle_gamma   90.00
#
_symmetry.space_group_name_H-M   'P 1'
#
loop_
_entity.id
_entity.type
_entity.pdbx_description
1 polymer ?
#
loop_
_entity_poly.entity_id
_entity_poly.type
_entity_poly.pdbx_seq_one_letter_code
_entity_poly.pdbx_strand_id
1 'polypeptide(L)'
;KIKEFLGDIYDFIESRNIQHLSDLELARKASSSSQGSNSSDNKLQWERRKEQEKELRKIQNQIARCEKRMAELEEEIKKGELIISNPGDQPAGFNNDEFFKNYTSLKTELQTRESEWEGLQLKLEEMEDKP
;
A
#
# COMPACT_ATOMS: atom_id res chain seq x y z
N LYS A 1 -15.17 -19.84 -1.62
CA LYS A 1 -14.55 -19.01 -0.55
C LYS A 1 -14.22 -17.67 -1.18
N ILE A 2 -15.03 -16.65 -0.89
CA ILE A 2 -15.05 -15.37 -1.60
C ILE A 2 -14.07 -14.42 -0.90
N LYS A 3 -13.17 -13.80 -1.67
CA LYS A 3 -12.27 -12.74 -1.22
C LYS A 3 -13.00 -11.41 -1.42
N GLU A 4 -13.60 -10.89 -0.36
CA GLU A 4 -14.24 -9.58 -0.34
C GLU A 4 -13.21 -8.52 0.06
N PHE A 5 -12.55 -7.87 -0.90
CA PHE A 5 -11.84 -6.61 -0.66
C PHE A 5 -11.68 -5.86 -1.99
N LEU A 6 -12.74 -5.16 -2.45
CA LEU A 6 -12.67 -4.13 -3.50
C LEU A 6 -14.01 -3.37 -3.68
N GLY A 7 -14.83 -3.22 -2.64
CA GLY A 7 -16.19 -2.66 -2.78
C GLY A 7 -16.69 -1.77 -1.64
N ASP A 8 -15.83 -1.14 -0.83
CA ASP A 8 -16.31 -0.54 0.44
C ASP A 8 -16.16 0.99 0.57
N ILE A 9 -15.56 1.70 -0.38
CA ILE A 9 -15.49 3.18 -0.35
C ILE A 9 -15.73 3.82 -1.72
N TYR A 10 -15.21 3.23 -2.80
CA TYR A 10 -15.42 3.74 -4.15
C TYR A 10 -16.87 3.55 -4.64
N ASP A 11 -17.50 2.39 -4.39
CA ASP A 11 -18.95 2.16 -4.65
C ASP A 11 -19.85 3.10 -3.82
N PHE A 12 -19.41 3.47 -2.61
CA PHE A 12 -20.13 4.40 -1.75
C PHE A 12 -20.10 5.84 -2.28
N ILE A 13 -18.98 6.24 -2.91
CA ILE A 13 -18.84 7.56 -3.54
C ILE A 13 -19.56 7.60 -4.89
N GLU A 14 -19.47 6.55 -5.70
CA GLU A 14 -20.07 6.50 -7.03
C GLU A 14 -21.62 6.49 -6.96
N SER A 15 -22.19 5.71 -6.05
CA SER A 15 -23.64 5.68 -5.82
C SER A 15 -24.22 7.03 -5.35
N ARG A 16 -23.45 7.81 -4.57
CA ARG A 16 -23.81 9.17 -4.14
C ARG A 16 -23.61 10.22 -5.22
N ASN A 17 -22.58 10.07 -6.06
CA ASN A 17 -22.28 11.02 -7.14
C ASN A 17 -23.34 10.96 -8.25
N ILE A 18 -23.84 9.76 -8.58
CA ILE A 18 -24.92 9.58 -9.55
C ILE A 18 -26.25 10.16 -9.03
N GLN A 19 -26.57 9.94 -7.74
CA GLN A 19 -27.74 10.56 -7.11
C GLN A 19 -27.67 12.10 -7.16
N HIS A 20 -26.49 12.68 -6.90
CA HIS A 20 -26.28 14.12 -6.96
C HIS A 20 -26.37 14.70 -8.39
N LEU A 21 -25.95 13.94 -9.40
CA LEU A 21 -26.05 14.35 -10.81
C LEU A 21 -27.50 14.30 -11.32
N SER A 22 -28.25 13.25 -10.96
CA SER A 22 -29.67 13.15 -11.29
C SER A 22 -30.50 14.25 -10.61
N ASP A 23 -30.18 14.59 -9.36
CA ASP A 23 -30.79 15.73 -8.67
C ASP A 23 -30.34 17.09 -9.23
N LEU A 24 -29.13 17.19 -9.79
CA LEU A 24 -28.64 18.40 -10.46
C LEU A 24 -29.39 18.70 -11.77
N GLU A 25 -29.77 17.68 -12.55
CA GLU A 25 -30.59 17.89 -13.75
C GLU A 25 -32.02 18.33 -13.41
N LEU A 26 -32.58 17.81 -12.31
CA LEU A 26 -33.87 18.25 -11.77
C LEU A 26 -33.79 19.67 -11.18
N ALA A 27 -32.70 20.02 -10.50
CA ALA A 27 -32.48 21.34 -9.87
C ALA A 27 -32.16 22.45 -10.87
N ARG A 28 -31.49 22.14 -12.01
CA ARG A 28 -31.17 23.11 -13.08
C ARG A 28 -32.43 23.68 -13.74
N LYS A 29 -33.55 22.97 -13.65
CA LYS A 29 -34.85 23.43 -14.16
C LYS A 29 -35.61 24.33 -13.18
N ALA A 30 -35.14 24.48 -11.92
CA ALA A 30 -35.90 25.11 -10.84
C ALA A 30 -35.25 26.37 -10.22
N SER A 31 -33.99 26.72 -10.47
CA SER A 31 -33.30 27.73 -9.66
C SER A 31 -32.39 28.68 -10.43
N SER A 32 -33.02 29.66 -11.07
CA SER A 32 -32.45 30.96 -11.46
C SER A 32 -32.26 31.91 -10.25
N SER A 33 -31.98 31.40 -9.06
CA SER A 33 -31.92 32.22 -7.86
C SER A 33 -31.04 31.64 -6.76
N SER A 34 -30.32 32.55 -6.11
CA SER A 34 -29.63 32.46 -4.81
C SER A 34 -28.30 31.71 -4.72
N GLN A 35 -27.26 32.54 -4.53
CA GLN A 35 -26.00 32.23 -3.86
C GLN A 35 -26.19 31.33 -2.63
N GLY A 36 -25.41 30.25 -2.53
CA GLY A 36 -25.39 29.41 -1.32
C GLY A 36 -24.53 28.14 -1.37
N SER A 37 -23.74 27.90 -2.41
CA SER A 37 -23.09 26.59 -2.65
C SER A 37 -21.64 26.44 -2.13
N ASN A 38 -21.04 27.43 -1.47
CA ASN A 38 -19.61 27.38 -1.14
C ASN A 38 -19.27 26.53 0.11
N SER A 39 -20.21 26.22 1.00
CA SER A 39 -19.91 25.50 2.25
C SER A 39 -19.85 23.98 2.09
N SER A 40 -20.60 23.39 1.15
CA SER A 40 -20.54 21.94 0.87
C SER A 40 -19.27 21.54 0.15
N ASP A 41 -18.79 22.39 -0.77
CA ASP A 41 -17.59 22.12 -1.57
C ASP A 41 -16.32 22.18 -0.70
N ASN A 42 -16.23 23.14 0.22
CA ASN A 42 -15.12 23.22 1.19
C ASN A 42 -15.07 22.01 2.14
N LYS A 43 -16.22 21.48 2.56
CA LYS A 43 -16.27 20.28 3.41
C LYS A 43 -15.82 19.03 2.65
N LEU A 44 -16.25 18.90 1.39
CA LEU A 44 -15.84 17.81 0.50
C LEU A 44 -14.33 17.85 0.21
N GLN A 45 -13.77 19.04 -0.03
CA GLN A 45 -12.32 19.21 -0.19
C GLN A 45 -11.54 18.83 1.08
N TRP A 46 -12.04 19.20 2.26
CA TRP A 46 -11.41 18.82 3.52
C TRP A 46 -11.42 17.29 3.74
N GLU A 47 -12.54 16.61 3.46
CA GLU A 47 -12.61 15.15 3.57
C GLU A 47 -11.69 14.45 2.57
N ARG A 48 -11.60 14.95 1.33
CA ARG A 48 -10.67 14.43 0.31
C ARG A 48 -9.21 14.58 0.74
N ARG A 49 -8.83 15.76 1.22
CA ARG A 49 -7.45 16.03 1.68
C ARG A 49 -7.08 15.15 2.88
N LYS A 50 -8.01 14.98 3.82
CA LYS A 50 -7.81 14.14 5.00
C LYS A 50 -7.64 12.66 4.63
N GLU A 51 -8.41 12.15 3.66
CA GLU A 51 -8.25 10.78 3.20
C GLU A 51 -6.94 10.58 2.43
N GLN A 52 -6.54 11.54 1.58
CA GLN A 52 -5.23 11.53 0.92
C GLN A 52 -4.07 11.49 1.92
N GLU A 53 -4.09 12.35 2.95
CA GLU A 53 -3.07 12.34 4.01
C GLU A 53 -3.01 11.00 4.76
N LYS A 54 -4.16 10.35 4.95
CA LYS A 54 -4.24 9.04 5.61
C LYS A 54 -3.65 7.93 4.74
N GLU A 55 -3.94 7.93 3.45
CA GLU A 55 -3.38 6.98 2.49
C GLU A 55 -1.86 7.17 2.32
N LEU A 56 -1.38 8.42 2.25
CA LEU A 56 0.06 8.73 2.23
C LEU A 56 0.77 8.17 3.47
N ARG A 57 0.21 8.40 4.68
CA ARG A 57 0.77 7.83 5.92
C ARG A 57 0.77 6.30 5.92
N LYS A 58 -0.25 5.65 5.34
CA LYS A 58 -0.26 4.18 5.22
C LYS A 58 0.86 3.69 4.32
N ILE A 59 1.05 4.32 3.15
CA ILE A 59 2.11 3.96 2.20
C ILE A 59 3.48 4.16 2.83
N GLN A 60 3.72 5.31 3.48
CA GLN A 60 4.97 5.58 4.20
C GLN A 60 5.24 4.53 5.30
N ASN A 61 4.22 4.16 6.07
CA ASN A 61 4.36 3.11 7.08
C ASN A 61 4.63 1.73 6.46
N GLN A 62 4.07 1.43 5.29
CA GLN A 62 4.34 0.20 4.56
C GLN A 62 5.79 0.17 4.04
N ILE A 63 6.27 1.29 3.49
CA ILE A 63 7.66 1.47 3.07
C ILE A 63 8.61 1.21 4.23
N ALA A 64 8.41 1.88 5.38
CA ALA A 64 9.26 1.70 6.56
C ALA A 64 9.25 0.26 7.10
N ARG A 65 8.11 -0.43 7.01
CA ARG A 65 8.01 -1.86 7.36
C ARG A 65 8.74 -2.75 6.37
N CYS A 66 8.64 -2.43 5.08
CA CYS A 66 9.32 -3.16 4.01
C CYS A 66 10.84 -3.04 4.19
N GLU A 67 11.34 -1.83 4.38
CA GLU A 67 12.77 -1.55 4.64
C GLU A 67 13.28 -2.29 5.88
N LYS A 68 12.52 -2.27 6.98
CA LYS A 68 12.88 -3.02 8.18
C LYS A 68 12.97 -4.52 7.90
N ARG A 69 11.98 -5.08 7.19
CA ARG A 69 11.97 -6.51 6.84
C ARG A 69 13.12 -6.87 5.90
N MET A 70 13.45 -6.01 4.94
CA MET A 70 14.62 -6.19 4.07
C MET A 70 15.91 -6.24 4.89
N ALA A 71 16.11 -5.31 5.82
CA ALA A 71 17.29 -5.30 6.69
C ALA A 71 17.41 -6.58 7.54
N GLU A 72 16.28 -7.07 8.08
CA GLU A 72 16.24 -8.35 8.80
C GLU A 72 16.62 -9.53 7.88
N LEU A 73 16.03 -9.59 6.68
CA LEU A 73 16.32 -10.63 5.68
C LEU A 73 17.79 -10.62 5.24
N GLU A 74 18.37 -9.44 5.01
CA GLU A 74 19.79 -9.30 4.68
C GLU A 74 20.69 -9.80 5.81
N GLU A 75 20.34 -9.53 7.06
CA GLU A 75 21.08 -10.03 8.21
C GLU A 75 20.98 -11.57 8.32
N GLU A 76 19.80 -12.13 8.09
CA GLU A 76 19.57 -13.58 8.06
C GLU A 76 20.36 -14.25 6.93
N ILE A 77 20.36 -13.68 5.72
CA ILE A 77 21.14 -14.14 4.57
C ILE A 77 22.64 -14.10 4.90
N LYS A 78 23.13 -12.99 5.47
CA LYS A 78 24.54 -12.84 5.85
C LYS A 78 24.99 -13.86 6.90
N LYS A 79 24.13 -14.13 7.90
CA LYS A 79 24.37 -15.21 8.88
C LYS A 79 24.44 -16.57 8.17
N GLY A 80 23.55 -16.81 7.20
CA GLY A 80 23.57 -18.01 6.38
C GLY A 80 24.86 -18.17 5.57
N GLU A 81 25.32 -17.11 4.93
CA GLU A 81 26.57 -17.09 4.16
C GLU A 81 27.80 -17.38 5.01
N LEU A 82 27.82 -16.88 6.26
CA LEU A 82 28.90 -17.17 7.20
C LEU A 82 28.96 -18.66 7.55
N ILE A 83 27.80 -19.31 7.73
CA ILE A 83 27.71 -20.75 8.00
C ILE A 83 28.17 -21.56 6.77
N ILE A 84 27.78 -21.14 5.58
CA ILE A 84 28.22 -21.77 4.32
C ILE A 84 29.73 -21.62 4.13
N SER A 85 30.28 -20.46 4.49
CA SER A 85 31.70 -20.15 4.36
C SER A 85 32.57 -20.86 5.40
N ASN A 86 31.99 -21.33 6.51
CA ASN A 86 32.68 -22.07 7.56
C ASN A 86 32.10 -23.49 7.75
N PRO A 87 32.29 -24.39 6.76
CA PRO A 87 31.74 -25.74 6.82
C PRO A 87 32.35 -26.61 7.95
N GLY A 88 33.48 -26.19 8.54
CA GLY A 88 34.15 -26.91 9.62
C GLY A 88 33.45 -26.84 10.99
N ASP A 89 32.58 -25.83 11.20
CA ASP A 89 31.84 -25.63 12.45
C ASP A 89 30.41 -26.21 12.40
N GLN A 90 30.09 -26.98 11.35
CA GLN A 90 28.76 -27.57 11.20
C GLN A 90 28.53 -28.71 12.21
N PRO A 91 27.44 -28.66 13.00
CA PRO A 91 27.13 -29.71 13.95
C PRO A 91 26.82 -31.04 13.25
N ALA A 92 27.16 -32.16 13.89
CA ALA A 92 26.82 -33.49 13.39
C ALA A 92 25.29 -33.64 13.26
N GLY A 93 24.80 -33.84 12.02
CA GLY A 93 23.37 -33.86 11.70
C GLY A 93 22.82 -32.59 11.05
N PHE A 94 23.68 -31.64 10.67
CA PHE A 94 23.27 -30.47 9.90
C PHE A 94 22.62 -30.87 8.57
N ASN A 95 21.35 -30.50 8.39
CA ASN A 95 20.62 -30.75 7.17
C ASN A 95 20.90 -29.63 6.16
N ASN A 96 21.96 -29.82 5.36
CA ASN A 96 22.35 -28.88 4.32
C ASN A 96 21.21 -28.56 3.36
N ASP A 97 20.43 -29.56 2.93
CA ASP A 97 19.32 -29.36 1.98
C ASP A 97 18.24 -28.43 2.52
N GLU A 98 17.81 -28.63 3.77
CA GLU A 98 16.81 -27.77 4.41
C GLU A 98 17.33 -26.35 4.63
N PHE A 99 18.60 -26.24 5.02
CA PHE A 99 19.26 -24.95 5.21
C PHE A 99 19.39 -24.16 3.91
N PHE A 100 19.88 -24.78 2.83
CA PHE A 100 19.99 -24.13 1.52
C PHE A 100 18.61 -23.76 0.96
N LYS A 101 17.58 -24.57 1.22
CA LYS A 101 16.20 -24.25 0.86
C LYS A 101 15.68 -23.02 1.62
N ASN A 102 15.93 -22.94 2.92
CA ASN A 102 15.56 -21.76 3.70
C ASN A 102 16.33 -20.51 3.24
N TYR A 103 17.63 -20.64 2.99
CA TYR A 103 18.48 -19.56 2.50
C TYR A 103 18.06 -19.04 1.11
N THR A 104 17.74 -19.94 0.18
CA THR A 104 17.20 -19.56 -1.14
C THR A 104 15.83 -18.91 -1.00
N SER A 105 14.97 -19.42 -0.11
CA SER A 105 13.68 -18.77 0.21
C SER A 105 13.86 -17.36 0.77
N LEU A 106 14.83 -17.13 1.66
CA LEU A 106 15.12 -15.80 2.21
C LEU A 106 15.57 -14.83 1.10
N LYS A 107 16.41 -15.28 0.17
CA LYS A 107 16.81 -14.47 -1.00
C LYS A 107 15.62 -14.14 -1.90
N THR A 108 14.75 -15.11 -2.17
CA THR A 108 13.54 -14.86 -2.96
C THR A 108 12.58 -13.92 -2.23
N GLU A 109 12.45 -14.04 -0.90
CA GLU A 109 11.66 -13.11 -0.10
C GLU A 109 12.24 -11.70 -0.18
N LEU A 110 13.57 -11.54 -0.06
CA LEU A 110 14.23 -10.24 -0.20
C LEU A 110 13.90 -9.59 -1.56
N GLN A 111 14.05 -10.33 -2.67
CA GLN A 111 13.69 -9.83 -4.00
C GLN A 111 12.21 -9.43 -4.12
N THR A 112 11.33 -10.20 -3.47
CA THR A 112 9.91 -9.88 -3.44
C THR A 112 9.65 -8.58 -2.67
N ARG A 113 10.35 -8.36 -1.56
CA ARG A 113 10.27 -7.13 -0.76
C ARG A 113 10.84 -5.92 -1.49
N GLU A 114 11.93 -6.09 -2.25
CA GLU A 114 12.48 -5.04 -3.12
C GLU A 114 11.44 -4.58 -4.14
N SER A 115 10.80 -5.53 -4.84
CA SER A 115 9.74 -5.21 -5.81
C SER A 115 8.50 -4.59 -5.16
N GLU A 116 8.11 -5.04 -3.96
CA GLU A 116 7.03 -4.42 -3.18
C GLU A 116 7.38 -2.97 -2.79
N TRP A 117 8.61 -2.73 -2.33
CA TRP A 117 9.10 -1.39 -1.99
C TRP A 117 9.09 -0.47 -3.21
N GLU A 118 9.57 -0.93 -4.37
CA GLU A 118 9.49 -0.16 -5.63
C GLU A 118 8.05 0.20 -5.98
N GLY A 119 7.12 -0.75 -5.88
CA GLY A 119 5.70 -0.50 -6.12
C GLY A 119 5.08 0.50 -5.14
N LEU A 120 5.49 0.44 -3.87
CA LEU A 120 5.05 1.39 -2.85
C LEU A 120 5.61 2.80 -3.08
N GLN A 121 6.86 2.93 -3.52
CA GLN A 121 7.47 4.21 -3.90
C GLN A 121 6.76 4.84 -5.10
N LEU A 122 6.50 4.06 -6.16
CA LEU A 122 5.72 4.52 -7.31
C LEU A 122 4.32 4.99 -6.91
N LYS A 123 3.66 4.26 -6.00
CA LYS A 123 2.34 4.64 -5.48
C LYS A 123 2.40 5.91 -4.63
N LEU A 124 3.47 6.12 -3.88
CA LEU A 124 3.70 7.34 -3.12
C LEU A 124 3.85 8.54 -4.08
N GLU A 125 4.70 8.41 -5.10
CA GLU A 125 4.89 9.45 -6.13
C GLU A 125 3.57 9.78 -6.85
N GLU A 126 2.78 8.79 -7.26
CA GLU A 126 1.47 9.02 -7.91
C GLU A 126 0.48 9.77 -7.00
N MET A 127 0.58 9.56 -5.69
CA MET A 127 -0.27 10.23 -4.70
C MET A 127 0.20 11.66 -4.41
N GLU A 128 1.50 11.93 -4.50
CA GLU A 128 2.08 13.27 -4.31
C GLU A 128 2.00 14.14 -5.59
N ASP A 129 2.05 13.52 -6.78
CA ASP A 129 2.01 14.21 -8.08
C ASP A 129 0.57 14.57 -8.53
N LYS A 130 -0.47 14.04 -7.88
CA LYS A 130 -1.87 14.43 -8.16
C LYS A 130 -2.13 15.87 -7.67
N PRO A 131 -2.35 16.84 -8.59
CA PRO A 131 -2.57 18.24 -8.24
C PRO A 131 -3.93 18.50 -7.59
#